data_AF-A0A954FTF2-F1
#
_entry.id   AF-A0A954FTF2-F1
#
_cell.length_a   1.000
_cell.length_b   1.000
_cell.length_c   1.000
_cell.angle_alpha   90.00
_cell.angle_beta   90.00
_cell.angle_gamma   90.00
#
_symmetry.space_group_name_H-M   'P 1'
#
loop_
_entity.id
_entity.type
_entity.pdbx_description
1 polymer ?
#
loop_
_entity_poly.entity_id
_entity_poly.type
_entity_poly.pdbx_seq_one_letter_code
_entity_poly.pdbx_strand_id
1 'polypeptide(L)'
;MSLSCVTFTQRPILLALLALMIYPCVAGCASTPYQYQTNLITHPDLDFEEGEPQIERGKPRRFIDGLGWVVGIPGKILLWNRRIDNHDISPETEAAIAAYLEKNGLDQVKVRLNEYDPLGEWKRLRRNKAVGWGWRYTAGTLTALHYTLLPGRIIGGDNYNPFTNTISLYSDLPAVALHEGGHAKDFGSRKWKGTYAVVGALPGVSLWPEAIATNDALGYLRAEGNYEDEEEAYRVLYPAYATYIAGAASPLLPYGDLAIKAGAVIPGHIAGRWKAHEVRQEQLARHSQSGIQQVSVTDPFEHLSATQPENRSPFQQTHYQEVQDERPEFEVLPSLEDGSDRY
;
A
#
# COMPACT_ATOMS: atom_id res chain seq x y z
N MET A 1 -1.79 -42.64 27.31
CA MET A 1 -2.27 -41.39 26.69
C MET A 1 -2.69 -41.73 25.27
N SER A 2 -3.99 -41.96 25.06
CA SER A 2 -4.53 -42.39 23.76
C SER A 2 -4.63 -41.19 22.82
N LEU A 3 -3.92 -41.25 21.70
CA LEU A 3 -4.22 -40.45 20.52
C LEU A 3 -5.60 -40.88 20.00
N SER A 4 -6.62 -40.09 20.32
CA SER A 4 -8.00 -40.37 19.92
C SER A 4 -8.12 -40.43 18.40
N CYS A 5 -8.79 -41.50 17.98
CA CYS A 5 -9.19 -41.84 16.63
C CYS A 5 -10.02 -40.71 16.00
N VAL A 6 -9.42 -39.94 15.09
CA VAL A 6 -10.17 -39.07 14.17
C VAL A 6 -10.94 -40.00 13.24
N THR A 7 -12.27 -39.99 13.33
CA THR A 7 -13.14 -40.90 12.58
C THR A 7 -13.02 -40.66 11.08
N PHE A 8 -13.05 -41.75 10.30
CA PHE A 8 -12.84 -41.75 8.84
C PHE A 8 -13.80 -40.82 8.07
N THR A 9 -14.96 -40.50 8.66
CA THR A 9 -15.98 -39.60 8.11
C THR A 9 -15.67 -38.10 8.26
N GLN A 10 -14.75 -37.70 9.15
CA GLN A 10 -14.36 -36.28 9.32
C GLN A 10 -13.28 -35.82 8.33
N ARG A 11 -12.51 -36.76 7.76
CA ARG A 11 -11.44 -36.48 6.79
C ARG A 11 -11.90 -35.77 5.51
N PRO A 12 -12.98 -36.17 4.82
CA PRO A 12 -13.41 -35.49 3.60
C PRO A 12 -13.93 -34.07 3.85
N ILE A 13 -14.59 -33.83 4.99
CA ILE A 13 -15.06 -32.49 5.38
C ILE A 13 -13.87 -31.59 5.69
N LEU A 14 -12.87 -32.09 6.42
CA LEU A 14 -11.65 -31.33 6.71
C LEU A 14 -10.87 -30.99 5.42
N LEU A 15 -10.77 -31.92 4.47
CA LEU A 15 -10.12 -31.70 3.19
C LEU A 15 -10.90 -30.70 2.30
N ALA A 16 -12.23 -30.78 2.29
CA ALA A 16 -13.07 -29.82 1.57
C ALA A 16 -12.95 -28.41 2.17
N LEU A 17 -12.92 -28.28 3.50
CA LEU A 17 -12.70 -26.99 4.18
C LEU A 17 -11.30 -26.45 3.92
N LEU A 18 -10.25 -27.28 3.95
CA LEU A 18 -8.89 -26.89 3.58
C LEU A 18 -8.82 -26.42 2.12
N ALA A 19 -9.44 -27.15 1.19
CA ALA A 19 -9.47 -26.75 -0.22
C ALA A 19 -10.22 -25.42 -0.44
N LEU A 20 -11.35 -25.22 0.26
CA LEU A 20 -12.13 -23.98 0.20
C LEU A 20 -11.35 -22.79 0.79
N MET A 21 -10.55 -23.02 1.83
CA MET A 21 -9.70 -21.99 2.46
C MET A 21 -8.43 -21.66 1.66
N ILE A 22 -7.95 -22.58 0.82
CA ILE A 22 -6.78 -22.35 -0.05
C ILE A 22 -7.17 -21.55 -1.31
N TYR A 23 -8.39 -21.74 -1.83
CA TYR A 23 -8.84 -21.09 -3.08
C TYR A 23 -8.67 -19.56 -3.11
N PRO A 24 -8.98 -18.78 -2.05
CA PRO A 24 -8.75 -17.33 -2.03
C PRO A 24 -7.26 -16.95 -2.14
N CYS A 25 -6.36 -17.76 -1.59
CA CYS A 25 -4.91 -17.47 -1.62
C CYS A 25 -4.31 -17.56 -3.03
N VAL A 26 -4.95 -18.30 -3.94
CA VAL A 26 -4.48 -18.45 -5.33
C VAL A 26 -5.17 -17.44 -6.26
N ALA A 27 -6.34 -16.93 -5.86
CA ALA A 27 -7.15 -16.00 -6.65
C ALA A 27 -6.93 -14.51 -6.33
N GLY A 28 -6.14 -14.19 -5.29
CA GLY A 28 -5.68 -12.81 -5.05
C GLY A 28 -4.88 -12.34 -6.26
N CYS A 29 -5.38 -11.34 -6.96
CA CYS A 29 -4.74 -10.71 -8.11
C CYS A 29 -4.70 -9.20 -7.84
N ALA A 30 -3.64 -8.54 -8.30
CA ALA A 30 -3.57 -7.09 -8.28
C ALA A 30 -4.80 -6.49 -8.99
N SER A 31 -5.43 -5.49 -8.38
CA SER A 31 -6.57 -4.82 -9.02
C SER A 31 -6.07 -4.00 -10.20
N THR A 32 -6.46 -4.40 -11.42
CA THR A 32 -6.08 -3.73 -12.67
C THR A 32 -7.34 -3.42 -13.51
N PRO A 33 -7.52 -2.17 -13.98
CA PRO A 33 -6.72 -0.98 -13.68
C PRO A 33 -6.86 -0.54 -12.22
N TYR A 34 -5.77 -0.02 -11.65
CA TYR A 34 -5.81 0.58 -10.31
C TYR A 34 -6.61 1.88 -10.35
N GLN A 35 -7.44 2.09 -9.33
CA GLN A 35 -8.23 3.31 -9.19
C GLN A 35 -7.59 4.20 -8.13
N TYR A 36 -6.92 5.26 -8.55
CA TYR A 36 -6.52 6.35 -7.67
C TYR A 36 -7.76 7.11 -7.19
N GLN A 37 -7.71 7.64 -5.96
CA GLN A 37 -8.74 8.53 -5.39
C GLN A 37 -10.17 7.96 -5.56
N THR A 38 -10.62 7.15 -4.61
CA THR A 38 -12.02 6.71 -4.59
C THR A 38 -12.94 7.86 -4.16
N ASN A 39 -14.25 7.64 -4.20
CA ASN A 39 -15.23 8.59 -3.65
C ASN A 39 -15.09 8.68 -2.12
N LEU A 40 -14.02 9.31 -1.65
CA LEU A 40 -13.73 9.52 -0.25
C LEU A 40 -14.79 10.44 0.36
N ILE A 41 -15.27 10.05 1.53
CA ILE A 41 -16.19 10.85 2.30
C ILE A 41 -15.35 11.72 3.23
N THR A 42 -15.29 13.01 2.92
CA THR A 42 -14.53 13.99 3.72
C THR A 42 -15.26 14.30 5.02
N HIS A 43 -14.50 14.40 6.11
CA HIS A 43 -15.02 14.73 7.44
C HIS A 43 -14.22 15.88 8.05
N PRO A 44 -14.70 17.14 8.00
CA PRO A 44 -13.93 18.30 8.46
C PRO A 44 -13.40 18.19 9.90
N ASP A 45 -14.09 17.44 10.76
CA ASP A 45 -13.65 17.21 12.14
C ASP A 45 -12.30 16.46 12.25
N LEU A 46 -11.89 15.76 11.19
CA LEU A 46 -10.64 15.01 11.09
C LEU A 46 -9.48 15.79 10.46
N ASP A 47 -9.73 17.02 9.99
CA ASP A 47 -8.68 17.88 9.45
C ASP A 47 -7.61 18.13 10.51
N PHE A 48 -6.35 18.19 10.08
CA PHE A 48 -5.24 18.43 10.98
C PHE A 48 -5.30 19.85 11.55
N GLU A 49 -4.85 20.00 12.80
CA GLU A 49 -4.68 21.32 13.38
C GLU A 49 -3.54 22.07 12.68
N GLU A 50 -3.55 23.41 12.76
CA GLU A 50 -2.49 24.22 12.14
C GLU A 50 -1.11 23.79 12.68
N GLY A 51 -0.23 23.37 11.77
CA GLY A 51 1.11 22.87 12.11
C GLY A 51 1.17 21.42 12.59
N GLU A 52 0.04 20.70 12.68
CA GLU A 52 0.03 19.26 12.96
C GLU A 52 0.44 18.48 11.69
N PRO A 53 1.54 17.72 11.69
CA PRO A 53 1.95 16.96 10.51
C PRO A 53 1.07 15.72 10.31
N GLN A 54 0.77 15.40 9.05
CA GLN A 54 0.06 14.18 8.69
C GLN A 54 0.82 12.91 9.11
N ILE A 55 2.14 12.91 8.85
CA ILE A 55 3.05 11.82 9.17
C ILE A 55 3.95 12.27 10.30
N GLU A 56 3.93 11.54 11.41
CA GLU A 56 4.68 11.87 12.61
C GLU A 56 5.59 10.71 13.02
N ARG A 57 6.86 11.02 13.26
CA ARG A 57 7.88 10.05 13.63
C ARG A 57 8.16 10.10 15.13
N GLY A 58 8.06 8.95 15.78
CA GLY A 58 8.43 8.80 17.17
C GLY A 58 9.92 9.05 17.41
N LYS A 59 10.25 9.78 18.48
CA LYS A 59 11.65 9.96 18.90
C LYS A 59 12.29 8.59 19.17
N PRO A 60 13.53 8.32 18.71
CA PRO A 60 14.21 7.05 18.99
C PRO A 60 14.37 6.79 20.50
N ARG A 61 14.05 5.57 20.94
CA ARG A 61 14.14 5.09 22.33
C ARG A 61 14.77 3.71 22.35
N ARG A 62 16.11 3.66 22.24
CA ARG A 62 16.92 2.43 22.11
C ARG A 62 16.47 1.26 22.98
N PHE A 63 16.12 1.49 24.25
CA PHE A 63 15.66 0.42 25.14
C PHE A 63 14.28 -0.12 24.78
N ILE A 64 13.31 0.77 24.56
CA ILE A 64 11.93 0.39 24.22
C ILE A 64 11.89 -0.23 22.82
N ASP A 65 12.58 0.39 21.86
CA ASP A 65 12.65 -0.10 20.48
C ASP A 65 13.41 -1.44 20.41
N GLY A 66 14.47 -1.60 21.22
CA GLY A 66 15.19 -2.86 21.34
C GLY A 66 14.35 -3.99 21.94
N LEU A 67 13.53 -3.68 22.96
CA LEU A 67 12.56 -4.64 23.50
C LEU A 67 11.51 -5.01 22.44
N GLY A 68 10.98 -4.02 21.73
CA GLY A 68 10.03 -4.25 20.64
C GLY A 68 10.60 -5.15 19.54
N TRP A 69 11.86 -4.91 19.15
CA TRP A 69 12.54 -5.72 18.15
C TRP A 69 12.61 -7.20 18.56
N VAL A 70 12.90 -7.47 19.84
CA VAL A 70 12.93 -8.83 20.41
C VAL A 70 11.53 -9.44 20.44
N VAL A 71 10.52 -8.69 20.89
CA VAL A 71 9.12 -9.15 20.92
C VAL A 71 8.63 -9.49 19.52
N GLY A 72 9.08 -8.78 18.49
CA GLY A 72 8.77 -9.05 17.08
C GLY A 72 9.52 -10.23 16.43
N ILE A 73 10.43 -10.92 17.13
CA ILE A 73 11.17 -12.08 16.57
C ILE A 73 10.24 -13.16 15.99
N PRO A 74 9.15 -13.57 16.66
CA PRO A 74 8.23 -14.55 16.11
C PRO A 74 7.64 -14.13 14.74
N GLY A 75 7.26 -12.85 14.59
CA GLY A 75 6.77 -12.30 13.32
C GLY A 75 7.83 -12.35 12.22
N LYS A 76 9.07 -11.96 12.55
CA LYS A 76 10.22 -12.04 11.62
C LYS A 76 10.49 -13.46 11.12
N ILE A 77 10.36 -14.46 12.01
CA ILE A 77 10.51 -15.87 11.65
C ILE A 77 9.34 -16.34 10.79
N LEU A 78 8.11 -16.04 11.23
CA LEU A 78 6.88 -16.47 10.56
C LEU A 78 6.77 -15.93 9.13
N LEU A 79 7.18 -14.68 8.92
CA LEU A 79 7.12 -13.97 7.63
C LEU A 79 8.45 -13.96 6.88
N TRP A 80 9.50 -14.61 7.40
CA TRP A 80 10.83 -14.67 6.79
C TRP A 80 11.45 -13.29 6.45
N ASN A 81 11.06 -12.24 7.16
CA ASN A 81 11.52 -10.89 6.88
C ASN A 81 11.94 -10.19 8.18
N ARG A 82 13.21 -9.76 8.26
CA ARG A 82 13.79 -9.14 9.46
C ARG A 82 13.29 -7.71 9.71
N ARG A 83 12.68 -7.08 8.70
CA ARG A 83 12.13 -5.72 8.77
C ARG A 83 10.74 -5.66 9.41
N ILE A 84 10.08 -6.80 9.59
CA ILE A 84 8.83 -6.91 10.35
C ILE A 84 9.07 -6.56 11.82
N ASP A 85 8.28 -5.64 12.37
CA ASP A 85 8.35 -5.17 13.75
C ASP A 85 9.79 -4.83 14.18
N ASN A 86 10.54 -4.16 13.30
CA ASN A 86 11.93 -3.79 13.58
C ASN A 86 12.03 -2.47 14.38
N HIS A 87 10.93 -1.70 14.47
CA HIS A 87 10.82 -0.42 15.16
C HIS A 87 11.78 0.66 14.63
N ASP A 88 12.27 0.49 13.41
CA ASP A 88 13.19 1.40 12.75
C ASP A 88 12.76 1.56 11.29
N ILE A 89 11.83 2.49 11.06
CA ILE A 89 11.22 2.73 9.74
C ILE A 89 12.15 3.62 8.93
N SER A 90 12.53 3.17 7.74
CA SER A 90 13.41 3.90 6.84
C SER A 90 12.72 5.11 6.17
N PRO A 91 13.48 6.10 5.66
CA PRO A 91 12.95 7.17 4.84
C PRO A 91 12.21 6.66 3.59
N GLU A 92 12.62 5.53 3.03
CA GLU A 92 12.01 4.92 1.85
C GLU A 92 10.58 4.44 2.14
N THR A 93 10.36 3.75 3.27
CA THR A 93 9.02 3.34 3.70
C THR A 93 8.13 4.55 4.02
N GLU A 94 8.69 5.58 4.66
CA GLU A 94 7.99 6.85 4.93
C GLU A 94 7.59 7.57 3.63
N ALA A 95 8.49 7.65 2.64
CA ALA A 95 8.22 8.24 1.35
C ALA A 95 7.17 7.45 0.55
N ALA A 96 7.20 6.11 0.62
CA ALA A 96 6.23 5.26 -0.05
C ALA A 96 4.80 5.50 0.46
N ILE A 97 4.61 5.55 1.78
CA ILE A 97 3.28 5.85 2.35
C ILE A 97 2.86 7.30 2.10
N ALA A 98 3.79 8.28 2.17
CA ALA A 98 3.48 9.67 1.83
C ALA A 98 2.95 9.81 0.39
N ALA A 99 3.66 9.24 -0.58
CA ALA A 99 3.24 9.25 -1.98
C ALA A 99 1.90 8.55 -2.20
N TYR A 100 1.67 7.43 -1.51
CA TYR A 100 0.41 6.71 -1.59
C TYR A 100 -0.77 7.54 -1.05
N LEU A 101 -0.60 8.19 0.12
CA LEU A 101 -1.64 9.02 0.71
C LEU A 101 -1.99 10.21 -0.20
N GLU A 102 -0.98 10.90 -0.72
CA GLU A 102 -1.16 12.03 -1.65
C GLU A 102 -1.93 11.59 -2.90
N LYS A 103 -1.45 10.55 -3.59
CA LYS A 103 -2.06 10.05 -4.82
C LYS A 103 -3.46 9.49 -4.63
N ASN A 104 -3.80 9.05 -3.41
CA ASN A 104 -5.14 8.57 -3.09
C ASN A 104 -6.02 9.60 -2.38
N GLY A 105 -5.56 10.83 -2.19
CA GLY A 105 -6.34 11.90 -1.54
C GLY A 105 -6.68 11.61 -0.08
N LEU A 106 -5.81 10.89 0.63
CA LEU A 106 -6.01 10.45 2.02
C LEU A 106 -5.47 11.48 3.02
N ASP A 107 -5.76 12.74 2.76
CA ASP A 107 -5.31 13.92 3.50
C ASP A 107 -5.75 13.96 4.98
N GLN A 108 -6.80 13.23 5.36
CA GLN A 108 -7.29 13.17 6.76
C GLN A 108 -6.69 12.02 7.59
N VAL A 109 -5.88 11.15 6.97
CA VAL A 109 -5.31 9.95 7.62
C VAL A 109 -4.02 10.33 8.34
N LYS A 110 -3.99 10.14 9.67
CA LYS A 110 -2.76 10.31 10.46
C LYS A 110 -1.87 9.09 10.27
N VAL A 111 -0.56 9.28 10.12
CA VAL A 111 0.43 8.20 10.13
C VAL A 111 1.39 8.42 11.29
N ARG A 112 1.61 7.36 12.08
CA ARG A 112 2.49 7.34 13.24
C ARG A 112 3.61 6.32 13.03
N LEU A 113 4.83 6.78 12.80
CA LEU A 113 6.01 5.95 12.54
C LEU A 113 6.76 5.67 13.85
N ASN A 114 6.66 4.45 14.36
CA ASN A 114 7.20 4.02 15.67
C ASN A 114 6.89 5.00 16.82
N GLU A 115 5.75 5.68 16.72
CA GLU A 115 5.31 6.68 17.68
C GLU A 115 4.32 6.07 18.68
N TYR A 116 4.38 6.58 19.91
CA TYR A 116 3.42 6.25 20.95
C TYR A 116 2.80 7.53 21.51
N ASP A 117 1.60 7.87 21.03
CA ASP A 117 0.85 9.07 21.42
C ASP A 117 -0.61 8.72 21.77
N PRO A 118 -0.84 8.15 22.98
CA PRO A 118 -2.19 7.76 23.39
C PRO A 118 -3.12 8.97 23.50
N LEU A 119 -2.61 10.13 23.95
CA LEU A 119 -3.44 11.33 24.11
C LEU A 119 -3.97 11.83 22.76
N GLY A 120 -3.13 11.83 21.72
CA GLY A 120 -3.58 12.14 20.36
C GLY A 120 -4.62 11.15 19.85
N GLU A 121 -4.44 9.83 20.11
CA GLU A 121 -5.43 8.83 19.71
C GLU A 121 -6.79 9.05 20.42
N TRP A 122 -6.81 9.36 21.72
CA TRP A 122 -8.05 9.70 22.43
C TRP A 122 -8.69 11.00 21.92
N LYS A 123 -7.87 12.00 21.54
CA LYS A 123 -8.35 13.26 20.96
C LYS A 123 -8.98 13.01 19.59
N ARG A 124 -8.29 12.26 18.71
CA ARG A 124 -8.79 11.85 17.38
C ARG A 124 -10.03 10.99 17.49
N LEU A 125 -10.09 10.04 18.42
CA LEU A 125 -11.28 9.23 18.68
C LEU A 125 -12.49 10.11 18.97
N ARG A 126 -12.35 11.13 19.82
CA ARG A 126 -13.44 12.04 20.16
C ARG A 126 -13.88 12.87 18.96
N ARG A 127 -12.91 13.39 18.20
CA ARG A 127 -13.11 14.25 17.03
C ARG A 127 -13.72 13.51 15.84
N ASN A 128 -13.40 12.23 15.64
CA ASN A 128 -13.85 11.47 14.48
C ASN A 128 -15.39 11.33 14.43
N LYS A 129 -16.08 12.24 13.71
CA LYS A 129 -17.54 12.17 13.49
C LYS A 129 -17.91 11.26 12.31
N ALA A 130 -16.93 10.74 11.55
CA ALA A 130 -17.15 9.74 10.50
C ALA A 130 -17.68 8.42 11.07
N VAL A 131 -17.35 8.14 12.33
CA VAL A 131 -17.86 6.98 13.07
C VAL A 131 -19.02 7.42 13.94
N GLY A 132 -20.17 6.75 13.78
CA GLY A 132 -21.34 6.94 14.62
C GLY A 132 -21.00 6.81 16.11
N TRP A 133 -21.61 7.65 16.94
CA TRP A 133 -21.25 7.80 18.36
C TRP A 133 -21.27 6.49 19.15
N GLY A 134 -22.21 5.58 18.86
CA GLY A 134 -22.30 4.28 19.51
C GLY A 134 -21.03 3.45 19.31
N TRP A 135 -20.62 3.23 18.06
CA TRP A 135 -19.39 2.48 17.76
C TRP A 135 -18.14 3.21 18.22
N ARG A 136 -18.12 4.54 18.09
CA ARG A 136 -16.98 5.36 18.50
C ARG A 136 -16.67 5.25 19.98
N TYR A 137 -17.69 5.26 20.85
CA TYR A 137 -17.48 5.19 22.29
C TYR A 137 -17.56 3.77 22.88
N THR A 138 -17.84 2.76 22.07
CA THR A 138 -17.77 1.34 22.46
C THR A 138 -16.51 0.69 21.88
N ALA A 139 -16.58 0.18 20.65
CA ALA A 139 -15.46 -0.43 19.95
C ALA A 139 -14.27 0.53 19.83
N GLY A 140 -14.51 1.80 19.51
CA GLY A 140 -13.45 2.80 19.44
C GLY A 140 -12.72 3.00 20.78
N THR A 141 -13.45 3.09 21.90
CA THR A 141 -12.84 3.13 23.25
C THR A 141 -12.00 1.89 23.54
N LEU A 142 -12.47 0.69 23.16
CA LEU A 142 -11.71 -0.54 23.33
C LEU A 142 -10.41 -0.51 22.52
N THR A 143 -10.44 -0.03 21.28
CA THR A 143 -9.22 0.09 20.45
C THR A 143 -8.25 1.14 20.99
N ALA A 144 -8.73 2.30 21.45
CA ALA A 144 -7.89 3.33 22.05
C ALA A 144 -7.27 2.87 23.38
N LEU A 145 -8.04 2.12 24.19
CA LEU A 145 -7.54 1.51 25.41
C LEU A 145 -6.51 0.43 25.11
N HIS A 146 -6.75 -0.43 24.11
CA HIS A 146 -5.78 -1.41 23.65
C HIS A 146 -4.47 -0.72 23.26
N TYR A 147 -4.51 0.30 22.41
CA TYR A 147 -3.33 1.10 22.05
C TYR A 147 -2.61 1.68 23.28
N THR A 148 -3.37 2.21 24.25
CA THR A 148 -2.82 2.86 25.46
C THR A 148 -2.18 1.87 26.44
N LEU A 149 -2.73 0.66 26.57
CA LEU A 149 -2.24 -0.33 27.53
C LEU A 149 -1.18 -1.24 26.93
N LEU A 150 -1.26 -1.47 25.63
CA LEU A 150 -0.44 -2.39 24.87
C LEU A 150 0.27 -1.59 23.76
N PRO A 151 1.33 -0.84 24.10
CA PRO A 151 1.97 0.06 23.16
C PRO A 151 2.53 -0.75 21.98
N GLY A 152 2.03 -0.49 20.78
CA GLY A 152 2.52 -1.13 19.56
C GLY A 152 4.02 -0.89 19.35
N ARG A 153 4.59 0.16 19.94
CA ARG A 153 6.04 0.38 20.02
C ARG A 153 6.83 -0.75 20.71
N ILE A 154 6.16 -1.60 21.49
CA ILE A 154 6.74 -2.80 22.10
C ILE A 154 6.17 -4.07 21.47
N ILE A 155 4.86 -4.12 21.21
CA ILE A 155 4.23 -5.36 20.75
C ILE A 155 4.34 -5.55 19.24
N GLY A 156 4.62 -4.47 18.51
CA GLY A 156 4.58 -4.43 17.06
C GLY A 156 3.14 -4.41 16.54
N GLY A 157 2.98 -4.89 15.30
CA GLY A 157 1.69 -4.97 14.62
C GLY A 157 1.32 -3.65 13.98
N ASP A 158 1.80 -3.45 12.76
CA ASP A 158 1.30 -2.40 11.87
C ASP A 158 -0.22 -2.52 11.76
N ASN A 159 -0.92 -1.40 11.85
CA ASN A 159 -2.37 -1.39 11.77
C ASN A 159 -2.94 -0.02 11.40
N TYR A 160 -4.09 -0.05 10.74
CA TYR A 160 -5.00 1.06 10.59
C TYR A 160 -6.15 0.96 11.60
N ASN A 161 -6.36 2.03 12.37
CA ASN A 161 -7.50 2.17 13.28
C ASN A 161 -8.60 3.04 12.64
N PRO A 162 -9.75 2.45 12.24
CA PRO A 162 -10.85 3.21 11.63
C PRO A 162 -11.56 4.17 12.60
N PHE A 163 -11.40 3.97 13.91
CA PHE A 163 -12.04 4.80 14.95
C PHE A 163 -11.27 6.10 15.21
N THR A 164 -9.97 6.14 14.93
CA THR A 164 -9.12 7.34 15.04
C THR A 164 -8.64 7.84 13.68
N ASN A 165 -8.88 7.08 12.60
CA ASN A 165 -8.38 7.37 11.26
C ASN A 165 -6.86 7.53 11.27
N THR A 166 -6.18 6.58 11.93
CA THR A 166 -4.73 6.58 12.17
C THR A 166 -4.12 5.27 11.68
N ILE A 167 -3.03 5.35 10.93
CA ILE A 167 -2.11 4.26 10.63
C ILE A 167 -0.97 4.31 11.65
N SER A 168 -0.69 3.19 12.30
CA SER A 168 0.49 3.00 13.15
C SER A 168 1.44 2.03 12.48
N LEU A 169 2.69 2.45 12.22
CA LEU A 169 3.71 1.63 11.59
C LEU A 169 4.87 1.33 12.54
N TYR A 170 5.29 0.06 12.57
CA TYR A 170 6.39 -0.50 13.35
C TYR A 170 7.33 -1.36 12.51
N SER A 171 6.91 -1.76 11.31
CA SER A 171 7.72 -2.47 10.32
C SER A 171 8.32 -1.53 9.27
N ASP A 172 9.54 -1.82 8.85
CA ASP A 172 10.20 -1.12 7.75
C ASP A 172 9.95 -1.80 6.40
N LEU A 173 8.69 -1.78 5.96
CA LEU A 173 8.29 -2.41 4.70
C LEU A 173 7.29 -1.52 3.96
N PRO A 174 7.64 -0.99 2.77
CA PRO A 174 6.71 -0.22 1.95
C PRO A 174 5.40 -0.96 1.72
N ALA A 175 5.46 -2.25 1.37
CA ALA A 175 4.27 -3.07 1.13
C ALA A 175 3.30 -3.11 2.32
N VAL A 176 3.81 -3.17 3.56
CA VAL A 176 2.97 -3.16 4.78
C VAL A 176 2.37 -1.78 4.99
N ALA A 177 3.16 -0.72 4.82
CA ALA A 177 2.65 0.64 4.92
C ALA A 177 1.53 0.92 3.90
N LEU A 178 1.72 0.49 2.64
CA LEU A 178 0.73 0.58 1.58
C LEU A 178 -0.52 -0.26 1.88
N HIS A 179 -0.37 -1.43 2.49
CA HIS A 179 -1.51 -2.25 2.95
C HIS A 179 -2.37 -1.49 3.98
N GLU A 180 -1.75 -0.87 4.98
CA GLU A 180 -2.50 -0.02 5.92
C GLU A 180 -3.11 1.22 5.25
N GLY A 181 -2.43 1.78 4.24
CA GLY A 181 -2.99 2.80 3.36
C GLY A 181 -4.24 2.30 2.62
N GLY A 182 -4.22 1.06 2.13
CA GLY A 182 -5.34 0.38 1.49
C GLY A 182 -6.54 0.24 2.42
N HIS A 183 -6.32 -0.11 3.68
CA HIS A 183 -7.38 -0.06 4.71
C HIS A 183 -7.92 1.36 4.86
N ALA A 184 -7.05 2.36 4.99
CA ALA A 184 -7.49 3.75 5.13
C ALA A 184 -8.35 4.22 3.94
N LYS A 185 -7.95 3.85 2.72
CA LYS A 185 -8.70 4.12 1.48
C LYS A 185 -10.04 3.41 1.44
N ASP A 186 -10.07 2.12 1.79
CA ASP A 186 -11.31 1.34 1.85
C ASP A 186 -12.29 2.02 2.81
N PHE A 187 -11.88 2.21 4.07
CA PHE A 187 -12.71 2.81 5.10
C PHE A 187 -13.11 4.26 4.79
N GLY A 188 -12.26 5.04 4.12
CA GLY A 188 -12.53 6.41 3.69
C GLY A 188 -13.73 6.52 2.74
N SER A 189 -14.03 5.47 1.98
CA SER A 189 -15.18 5.41 1.07
C SER A 189 -16.49 4.92 1.73
N ARG A 190 -16.45 4.48 2.99
CA ARG A 190 -17.60 3.82 3.64
C ARG A 190 -18.50 4.81 4.38
N LYS A 191 -19.75 4.93 3.94
CA LYS A 191 -20.80 5.71 4.64
C LYS A 191 -20.99 5.30 6.10
N TRP A 192 -20.93 4.00 6.40
CA TRP A 192 -21.11 3.45 7.74
C TRP A 192 -19.80 2.89 8.29
N LYS A 193 -18.74 3.73 8.35
CA LYS A 193 -17.38 3.37 8.75
C LYS A 193 -17.32 2.51 10.03
N GLY A 194 -18.04 2.91 11.08
CA GLY A 194 -18.08 2.17 12.35
C GLY A 194 -18.72 0.78 12.27
N THR A 195 -19.85 0.66 11.57
CA THR A 195 -20.52 -0.64 11.37
C THR A 195 -19.65 -1.56 10.52
N TYR A 196 -19.04 -1.02 9.46
CA TYR A 196 -18.11 -1.76 8.63
C TYR A 196 -16.90 -2.25 9.44
N ALA A 197 -16.33 -1.41 10.32
CA ALA A 197 -15.23 -1.80 11.20
C ALA A 197 -15.59 -2.98 12.11
N VAL A 198 -16.73 -2.89 12.80
CA VAL A 198 -17.12 -3.91 13.78
C VAL A 198 -17.54 -5.22 13.12
N VAL A 199 -18.28 -5.15 12.03
CA VAL A 199 -18.65 -6.35 11.26
C VAL A 199 -17.42 -6.97 10.60
N GLY A 200 -16.51 -6.14 10.08
CA GLY A 200 -15.22 -6.55 9.53
C GLY A 200 -14.32 -7.22 10.55
N ALA A 201 -14.44 -6.91 11.85
CA ALA A 201 -13.66 -7.58 12.89
C ALA A 201 -14.17 -9.00 13.25
N LEU A 202 -15.34 -9.42 12.74
CA LEU A 202 -15.87 -10.75 13.03
C LEU A 202 -15.04 -11.84 12.34
N PRO A 203 -14.79 -12.99 13.02
CA PRO A 203 -14.07 -14.11 12.43
C PRO A 203 -14.65 -14.52 11.07
N GLY A 204 -13.77 -14.66 10.07
CA GLY A 204 -14.13 -14.99 8.69
C GLY A 204 -14.50 -13.77 7.85
N VAL A 205 -15.21 -12.79 8.40
CA VAL A 205 -15.51 -11.54 7.69
C VAL A 205 -14.25 -10.68 7.57
N SER A 206 -13.35 -10.72 8.54
CA SER A 206 -12.08 -10.00 8.53
C SER A 206 -11.19 -10.27 7.33
N LEU A 207 -11.33 -11.42 6.68
CA LEU A 207 -10.59 -11.73 5.46
C LEU A 207 -10.96 -10.79 4.30
N TRP A 208 -12.19 -10.28 4.28
CA TRP A 208 -12.66 -9.38 3.23
C TRP A 208 -11.93 -8.03 3.19
N PRO A 209 -11.90 -7.21 4.26
CA PRO A 209 -11.12 -5.97 4.26
C PRO A 209 -9.63 -6.22 4.08
N GLU A 210 -9.06 -7.30 4.64
CA GLU A 210 -7.65 -7.65 4.42
C GLU A 210 -7.32 -7.94 2.95
N ALA A 211 -8.24 -8.61 2.24
CA ALA A 211 -8.08 -8.88 0.81
C ALA A 211 -8.18 -7.59 -0.01
N ILE A 212 -9.08 -6.65 0.36
CA ILE A 212 -9.17 -5.34 -0.28
C ILE A 212 -7.85 -4.57 -0.10
N ALA A 213 -7.35 -4.45 1.12
CA ALA A 213 -6.11 -3.75 1.42
C ALA A 213 -4.90 -4.37 0.69
N THR A 214 -4.79 -5.70 0.69
CA THR A 214 -3.72 -6.42 -0.03
C THR A 214 -3.78 -6.15 -1.53
N ASN A 215 -4.96 -6.27 -2.13
CA ASN A 215 -5.15 -6.06 -3.57
C ASN A 215 -4.94 -4.60 -3.97
N ASP A 216 -5.26 -3.64 -3.09
CA ASP A 216 -5.01 -2.22 -3.32
C ASP A 216 -3.51 -1.92 -3.30
N ALA A 217 -2.76 -2.41 -2.30
CA ALA A 217 -1.32 -2.24 -2.24
C ALA A 217 -0.60 -2.83 -3.47
N LEU A 218 -0.96 -4.06 -3.87
CA LEU A 218 -0.41 -4.71 -5.07
C LEU A 218 -0.82 -3.98 -6.36
N GLY A 219 -2.08 -3.55 -6.45
CA GLY A 219 -2.60 -2.79 -7.59
C GLY A 219 -1.89 -1.45 -7.75
N TYR A 220 -1.63 -0.74 -6.64
CA TYR A 220 -0.89 0.50 -6.62
C TYR A 220 0.54 0.30 -7.13
N LEU A 221 1.28 -0.64 -6.55
CA LEU A 221 2.67 -0.92 -6.97
C LEU A 221 2.77 -1.28 -8.46
N ARG A 222 1.82 -2.09 -8.95
CA ARG A 222 1.75 -2.44 -10.38
C ARG A 222 1.42 -1.23 -11.26
N ALA A 223 0.52 -0.34 -10.82
CA ALA A 223 0.17 0.87 -11.56
C ALA A 223 1.33 1.88 -11.61
N GLU A 224 2.13 1.95 -10.55
CA GLU A 224 3.36 2.73 -10.48
C GLU A 224 4.52 2.13 -11.29
N GLY A 225 4.36 0.90 -11.81
CA GLY A 225 5.44 0.18 -12.50
C GLY A 225 6.60 -0.19 -11.60
N ASN A 226 6.38 -0.22 -10.27
CA ASN A 226 7.41 -0.53 -9.29
C ASN A 226 7.46 -2.04 -9.03
N TYR A 227 8.03 -2.76 -10.01
CA TYR A 227 8.11 -4.22 -10.01
C TYR A 227 8.92 -4.82 -8.85
N GLU A 228 9.94 -4.10 -8.38
CA GLU A 228 10.78 -4.57 -7.27
C GLU A 228 9.99 -4.58 -5.96
N ASP A 229 9.29 -3.49 -5.65
CA ASP A 229 8.43 -3.43 -4.46
C ASP A 229 7.19 -4.32 -4.62
N GLU A 230 6.65 -4.48 -5.85
CA GLU A 230 5.56 -5.44 -6.11
C GLU A 230 6.00 -6.88 -5.81
N GLU A 231 7.19 -7.28 -6.25
CA GLU A 231 7.79 -8.59 -5.97
C GLU A 231 7.94 -8.82 -4.46
N GLU A 232 8.44 -7.82 -3.72
CA GLU A 232 8.53 -7.89 -2.27
C GLU A 232 7.15 -7.96 -1.61
N ALA A 233 6.20 -7.16 -2.07
CA ALA A 233 4.84 -7.14 -1.55
C ALA A 233 4.19 -8.53 -1.64
N TYR A 234 4.35 -9.24 -2.77
CA TYR A 234 3.88 -10.62 -2.88
C TYR A 234 4.52 -11.55 -1.85
N ARG A 235 5.82 -11.39 -1.54
CA ARG A 235 6.53 -12.23 -0.57
C ARG A 235 6.15 -11.95 0.88
N VAL A 236 5.65 -10.76 1.18
CA VAL A 236 5.30 -10.34 2.54
C VAL A 236 3.80 -10.47 2.79
N LEU A 237 2.97 -9.90 1.91
CA LEU A 237 1.54 -9.78 2.14
C LEU A 237 0.79 -11.11 2.01
N TYR A 238 1.24 -12.04 1.16
CA TYR A 238 0.60 -13.36 1.03
C TYR A 238 0.76 -14.24 2.28
N PRO A 239 1.97 -14.45 2.82
CA PRO A 239 2.11 -15.17 4.07
C PRO A 239 1.46 -14.41 5.23
N ALA A 240 1.50 -13.07 5.26
CA ALA A 240 0.76 -12.30 6.26
C ALA A 240 -0.75 -12.54 6.17
N TYR A 241 -1.33 -12.52 4.97
CA TYR A 241 -2.74 -12.81 4.75
C TYR A 241 -3.16 -14.20 5.25
N ALA A 242 -2.29 -15.20 5.05
CA ALA A 242 -2.50 -16.54 5.58
C ALA A 242 -2.55 -16.60 7.11
N THR A 243 -1.90 -15.67 7.82
CA THR A 243 -2.04 -15.57 9.29
C THR A 243 -3.44 -15.10 9.71
N TYR A 244 -4.11 -14.27 8.92
CA TYR A 244 -5.50 -13.88 9.18
C TYR A 244 -6.46 -15.04 8.95
N ILE A 245 -6.24 -15.84 7.90
CA ILE A 245 -6.99 -17.07 7.64
C ILE A 245 -6.84 -18.05 8.82
N ALA A 246 -5.61 -18.25 9.30
CA ALA A 246 -5.34 -19.06 10.49
C ALA A 246 -6.06 -18.53 11.73
N GLY A 247 -6.01 -17.21 11.98
CA GLY A 247 -6.68 -16.58 13.11
C GLY A 247 -8.20 -16.79 13.06
N ALA A 248 -8.81 -16.65 11.89
CA ALA A 248 -10.24 -16.89 11.68
C ALA A 248 -10.63 -18.38 11.91
N ALA A 249 -9.73 -19.32 11.57
CA ALA A 249 -9.95 -20.74 11.76
C ALA A 249 -9.58 -21.24 13.17
N SER A 250 -8.76 -20.51 13.92
CA SER A 250 -8.22 -20.96 15.22
C SER A 250 -9.29 -21.38 16.24
N PRO A 251 -10.44 -20.70 16.37
CA PRO A 251 -11.49 -21.14 17.29
C PRO A 251 -12.11 -22.51 16.96
N LEU A 252 -11.90 -23.01 15.73
CA LEU A 252 -12.44 -24.28 15.25
C LEU A 252 -11.45 -25.45 15.39
N LEU A 253 -10.22 -25.18 15.80
CA LEU A 253 -9.13 -26.16 15.81
C LEU A 253 -8.60 -26.37 17.24
N PRO A 254 -8.31 -27.63 17.64
CA PRO A 254 -7.85 -27.94 19.00
C PRO A 254 -6.34 -27.71 19.21
N TYR A 255 -5.69 -26.90 18.37
CA TYR A 255 -4.25 -26.64 18.39
C TYR A 255 -3.94 -25.22 18.90
N GLY A 256 -2.72 -24.99 19.38
CA GLY A 256 -2.28 -23.65 19.78
C GLY A 256 -2.18 -22.69 18.58
N ASP A 257 -2.61 -21.43 18.77
CA ASP A 257 -2.65 -20.37 17.74
C ASP A 257 -1.36 -20.25 16.93
N LEU A 258 -0.20 -20.31 17.60
CA LEU A 258 1.10 -20.26 16.93
C LEU A 258 1.34 -21.43 15.97
N ALA A 259 0.93 -22.65 16.32
CA ALA A 259 1.11 -23.82 15.46
C ALA A 259 0.18 -23.76 14.23
N ILE A 260 -1.04 -23.26 14.42
CA ILE A 260 -2.00 -23.06 13.33
C ILE A 260 -1.48 -22.00 12.37
N LYS A 261 -1.03 -20.86 12.89
CA LYS A 261 -0.41 -19.79 12.09
C LYS A 261 0.85 -20.29 11.35
N ALA A 262 1.75 -20.98 12.04
CA ALA A 262 2.96 -21.54 11.45
C ALA A 262 2.66 -22.51 10.29
N GLY A 263 1.63 -23.35 10.44
CA GLY A 263 1.19 -24.24 9.36
C GLY A 263 0.56 -23.47 8.18
N ALA A 264 -0.27 -22.47 8.46
CA ALA A 264 -0.98 -21.71 7.44
C ALA A 264 -0.08 -20.79 6.61
N VAL A 265 1.01 -20.27 7.17
CA VAL A 265 1.90 -19.38 6.39
C VAL A 265 2.69 -20.11 5.31
N ILE A 266 2.87 -21.44 5.40
CA ILE A 266 3.62 -22.22 4.41
C ILE A 266 3.00 -22.08 3.00
N PRO A 267 1.70 -22.38 2.78
CA PRO A 267 1.08 -22.15 1.47
C PRO A 267 1.09 -20.67 1.06
N GLY A 268 0.98 -19.74 2.02
CA GLY A 268 1.11 -18.30 1.76
C GLY A 268 2.49 -17.92 1.19
N HIS A 269 3.57 -18.43 1.77
CA HIS A 269 4.94 -18.26 1.27
C HIS A 269 5.13 -18.86 -0.13
N ILE A 270 4.56 -20.04 -0.38
CA ILE A 270 4.65 -20.70 -1.69
C ILE A 270 3.94 -19.84 -2.75
N ALA A 271 2.69 -19.44 -2.50
CA ALA A 271 1.91 -18.63 -3.42
C ALA A 271 2.56 -17.25 -3.65
N GLY A 272 3.01 -16.59 -2.59
CA GLY A 272 3.70 -15.30 -2.66
C GLY A 272 4.99 -15.37 -3.48
N ARG A 273 5.81 -16.42 -3.29
CA ARG A 273 7.03 -16.61 -4.09
C ARG A 273 6.75 -16.91 -5.55
N TRP A 274 5.69 -17.67 -5.85
CA TRP A 274 5.29 -17.93 -7.23
C TRP A 274 4.82 -16.63 -7.91
N LYS A 275 3.96 -15.84 -7.27
CA LYS A 275 3.52 -14.54 -7.82
C LYS A 275 4.66 -13.54 -7.98
N ALA A 276 5.55 -13.45 -7.00
CA ALA A 276 6.79 -12.68 -7.11
C ALA A 276 7.63 -13.08 -8.33
N HIS A 277 7.74 -14.38 -8.63
CA HIS A 277 8.42 -14.85 -9.83
C HIS A 277 7.69 -14.42 -11.11
N GLU A 278 6.36 -14.45 -11.16
CA GLU A 278 5.59 -13.98 -12.33
C GLU A 278 5.83 -12.48 -12.61
N VAL A 279 5.81 -11.64 -11.57
CA VAL A 279 6.12 -10.19 -11.67
C VAL A 279 7.51 -9.97 -12.25
N ARG A 280 8.51 -10.70 -11.74
CA ARG A 280 9.89 -10.63 -12.25
C ARG A 280 9.98 -11.00 -13.73
N GLN A 281 9.32 -12.09 -14.15
CA GLN A 281 9.34 -12.50 -15.56
C GLN A 281 8.69 -11.45 -16.46
N GLU A 282 7.61 -10.81 -16.00
CA GLU A 282 6.98 -9.71 -16.73
C GLU A 282 7.93 -8.51 -16.88
N GLN A 283 8.61 -8.12 -15.79
CA GLN A 283 9.61 -7.05 -15.81
C GLN A 283 10.73 -7.34 -16.83
N LEU A 284 11.29 -8.56 -16.80
CA LEU A 284 12.33 -8.99 -17.74
C LEU A 284 11.85 -9.00 -19.19
N ALA A 285 10.61 -9.45 -19.44
CA ALA A 285 10.02 -9.45 -20.79
C ALA A 285 9.87 -8.02 -21.34
N ARG A 286 9.43 -7.07 -20.50
CA ARG A 286 9.29 -5.65 -20.88
C ARG A 286 10.65 -5.01 -21.18
N HIS A 287 11.67 -5.25 -20.35
CA HIS A 287 13.03 -4.78 -20.63
C HIS A 287 13.64 -5.39 -21.89
N SER A 288 13.36 -6.67 -22.16
CA SER A 288 13.84 -7.33 -23.38
C SER A 288 13.20 -6.73 -24.64
N GLN A 289 11.89 -6.43 -24.58
CA GLN A 289 11.18 -5.79 -25.69
C GLN A 289 11.68 -4.37 -25.95
N SER A 290 11.91 -3.55 -24.91
CA SER A 290 12.43 -2.19 -25.08
C SER A 290 13.87 -2.19 -25.62
N GLY A 291 14.71 -3.12 -25.20
CA GLY A 291 16.07 -3.30 -25.72
C GLY A 291 16.10 -3.69 -27.20
N ILE A 292 15.24 -4.61 -27.64
CA ILE A 292 15.12 -4.99 -29.06
C ILE A 292 14.66 -3.80 -29.91
N GLN A 293 13.72 -3.00 -29.39
CA GLN A 293 13.23 -1.82 -30.11
C GLN A 293 14.27 -0.71 -30.23
N GLN A 294 15.16 -0.54 -29.24
CA GLN A 294 16.27 0.41 -29.34
C GLN A 294 17.35 -0.04 -30.33
N VAL A 295 17.71 -1.32 -30.36
CA VAL A 295 18.72 -1.86 -31.30
C VAL A 295 18.25 -1.76 -32.76
N SER A 296 16.95 -1.93 -33.00
CA SER A 296 16.37 -1.82 -34.35
C SER A 296 16.24 -0.39 -34.89
N VAL A 297 16.39 0.65 -34.07
CA VAL A 297 16.27 2.07 -34.51
C VAL A 297 17.63 2.70 -34.80
N THR A 298 18.72 2.09 -34.36
CA THR A 298 20.07 2.39 -34.87
C THR A 298 20.21 1.82 -36.29
N ASP A 299 20.00 2.67 -37.30
CA ASP A 299 20.14 2.35 -38.71
C ASP A 299 21.62 1.98 -39.01
N PRO A 300 21.95 0.75 -39.45
CA PRO A 300 23.33 0.35 -39.74
C PRO A 300 23.96 1.11 -40.93
N PHE A 301 23.17 1.94 -41.63
CA PHE A 301 23.53 2.52 -42.92
C PHE A 301 23.92 4.00 -42.89
N GLU A 302 23.90 4.67 -41.73
CA GLU A 302 24.24 6.11 -41.65
C GLU A 302 25.75 6.41 -41.81
N HIS A 303 26.61 5.39 -41.97
CA HIS A 303 28.07 5.58 -42.17
C HIS A 303 28.62 5.16 -43.55
N LEU A 304 27.77 4.83 -44.53
CA LEU A 304 28.22 4.50 -45.90
C LEU A 304 27.79 5.56 -46.91
N SER A 305 28.24 6.80 -46.75
CA SER A 305 28.19 7.81 -47.81
C SER A 305 29.31 8.84 -47.67
N ALA A 306 30.54 8.41 -47.95
CA ALA A 306 31.64 9.33 -48.24
C ALA A 306 32.72 8.65 -49.12
N THR A 307 32.32 8.14 -50.28
CA THR A 307 33.24 7.96 -51.41
C THR A 307 33.15 9.19 -52.31
N GLN A 308 34.21 10.00 -52.28
CA GLN A 308 34.46 11.06 -53.26
C GLN A 308 34.38 10.52 -54.69
N PRO A 309 33.94 11.36 -55.63
CA PRO A 309 34.78 11.53 -56.79
C PRO A 309 35.06 13.00 -57.14
N GLU A 310 36.28 13.16 -57.61
CA GLU A 310 36.87 14.27 -58.32
C GLU A 310 35.96 15.00 -59.33
N ASN A 311 36.07 16.33 -59.26
CA ASN A 311 36.43 17.21 -60.38
C ASN A 311 35.42 17.43 -61.52
N ARG A 312 34.63 18.51 -61.39
CA ARG A 312 34.20 19.37 -62.51
C ARG A 312 34.18 20.85 -62.11
N SER A 313 35.17 21.58 -62.66
CA SER A 313 35.15 22.91 -63.32
C SER A 313 34.42 24.12 -62.69
N PRO A 314 35.00 25.33 -62.73
CA PRO A 314 34.50 26.52 -62.04
C PRO A 314 33.64 27.40 -62.96
N PHE A 315 32.39 27.68 -62.61
CA PHE A 315 31.68 28.84 -63.14
C PHE A 315 30.51 29.26 -62.23
N GLN A 316 30.45 30.56 -61.97
CA GLN A 316 29.34 31.34 -61.40
C GLN A 316 29.07 31.25 -59.88
N GLN A 317 29.86 32.03 -59.15
CA GLN A 317 29.35 32.87 -58.06
C GLN A 317 28.51 34.01 -58.64
N THR A 318 27.22 34.07 -58.29
CA THR A 318 26.44 35.32 -58.26
C THR A 318 25.32 35.19 -57.22
N HIS A 319 25.31 36.16 -56.29
CA HIS A 319 24.16 36.76 -55.59
C HIS A 319 22.90 35.90 -55.32
N TYR A 320 22.50 35.81 -54.05
CA TYR A 320 21.49 36.72 -53.48
C TYR A 320 21.51 36.65 -51.95
N GLN A 321 21.86 37.79 -51.35
CA GLN A 321 21.49 38.19 -50.00
C GLN A 321 20.03 38.70 -50.06
N GLU A 322 19.34 38.70 -48.92
CA GLU A 322 18.16 39.55 -48.63
C GLU A 322 16.80 39.04 -49.12
N VAL A 323 15.97 38.56 -48.18
CA VAL A 323 14.68 39.18 -47.83
C VAL A 323 14.40 38.86 -46.35
N GLN A 324 14.54 39.89 -45.51
CA GLN A 324 13.82 40.02 -44.24
C GLN A 324 12.45 40.64 -44.52
N ASP A 325 11.53 40.34 -43.61
CA ASP A 325 10.38 41.16 -43.19
C ASP A 325 9.10 41.11 -44.05
N GLU A 326 8.02 40.57 -43.45
CA GLU A 326 6.72 41.26 -43.29
C GLU A 326 5.77 40.46 -42.37
N ARG A 327 5.62 40.98 -41.14
CA ARG A 327 4.49 41.06 -40.16
C ARG A 327 3.08 40.48 -40.49
N PRO A 328 2.17 40.25 -39.50
CA PRO A 328 1.84 41.16 -38.37
C PRO A 328 1.66 40.50 -36.98
N GLU A 329 2.10 41.14 -35.89
CA GLU A 329 1.38 42.17 -35.11
C GLU A 329 0.00 41.70 -34.63
N PHE A 330 -0.01 41.01 -33.48
CA PHE A 330 -1.23 40.79 -32.70
C PHE A 330 -1.56 42.05 -31.89
N GLU A 331 -2.71 42.60 -32.21
CA GLU A 331 -3.33 43.78 -31.63
C GLU A 331 -3.76 43.53 -30.18
N VAL A 332 -3.26 44.36 -29.27
CA VAL A 332 -3.67 44.43 -27.87
C VAL A 332 -4.91 45.31 -27.79
N LEU A 333 -6.07 44.74 -27.41
CA LEU A 333 -7.27 45.51 -27.08
C LEU A 333 -7.29 45.85 -25.58
N PRO A 334 -7.63 47.11 -25.21
CA PRO A 334 -7.75 47.53 -23.82
C PRO A 334 -9.13 47.25 -23.22
N SER A 335 -9.09 47.23 -21.89
CA SER A 335 -10.15 47.18 -20.88
C SER A 335 -11.37 48.08 -21.11
N LEU A 336 -12.55 47.57 -20.74
CA LEU A 336 -13.71 48.37 -20.33
C LEU A 336 -14.18 47.93 -18.94
N GLU A 337 -14.20 48.91 -18.04
CA GLU A 337 -14.85 48.93 -16.72
C GLU A 337 -16.38 49.05 -16.84
N ASP A 338 -17.01 49.06 -15.65
CA ASP A 338 -18.41 49.37 -15.30
C ASP A 338 -19.34 48.14 -15.35
N GLY A 339 -19.91 47.63 -14.25
CA GLY A 339 -20.34 48.27 -13.01
C GLY A 339 -21.86 48.05 -12.90
N SER A 340 -22.33 47.35 -11.86
CA SER A 340 -23.67 47.55 -11.31
C SER A 340 -23.93 46.66 -10.08
N ASP A 341 -24.32 47.37 -9.02
CA ASP A 341 -25.01 46.88 -7.84
C ASP A 341 -26.31 46.12 -8.14
N ARG A 342 -26.69 45.26 -7.20
CA ARG A 342 -28.03 45.07 -6.58
C ARG A 342 -28.49 43.62 -6.49
N TYR A 343 -28.49 43.12 -5.24
CA TYR A 343 -29.54 42.40 -4.48
C TYR A 343 -28.99 41.27 -3.63
#